data_AF-A0A0Q6R0A8-F1
#
_entry.id   AF-A0A0Q6R0A8-F1
#
_cell.length_a   1.000
_cell.length_b   1.000
_cell.length_c   1.000
_cell.angle_alpha   90.00
_cell.angle_beta   90.00
_cell.angle_gamma   90.00
#
_symmetry.space_group_name_H-M   'P 1'
#
loop_
_entity.id
_entity.type
_entity.pdbx_description
1 polymer ?
#
loop_
_entity_poly.entity_id
_entity_poly.type
_entity_poly.pdbx_seq_one_letter_code
_entity_poly.pdbx_strand_id
1 'polypeptide(L)' 'MPGLVALQHNKAIMAMKDRLKANGKAPKQITCAAMRKLLHFVYGVLKSGQPYDPNLRLPGEVQDGIYRGLLDKCL' A
#
# COMPACT_ATOMS: atom_id res chain seq x y z
N MET A 1 10.90 -5.17 10.40
CA MET A 1 9.50 -4.73 10.21
C MET A 1 9.18 -4.64 8.72
N PRO A 2 8.20 -5.41 8.20
CA PRO A 2 7.94 -5.52 6.76
C PRO A 2 7.43 -4.22 6.11
N GLY A 3 6.68 -3.39 6.85
CA GLY A 3 6.19 -2.10 6.34
C GLY A 3 7.30 -1.10 5.99
N LEU A 4 8.35 -1.02 6.81
CA LEU A 4 9.48 -0.08 6.58
C LEU A 4 10.33 -0.49 5.36
N VAL A 5 10.62 -1.78 5.22
CA VAL A 5 11.39 -2.31 4.08
C VAL A 5 10.63 -2.11 2.77
N ALA A 6 9.32 -2.35 2.79
CA ALA A 6 8.47 -2.14 1.63
C ALA A 6 8.41 -0.67 1.18
N LEU A 7 8.46 0.27 2.12
CA LEU A 7 8.52 1.71 1.83
C LEU A 7 9.85 2.17 1.21
N GLN A 8 10.88 1.32 1.23
CA GLN A 8 12.21 1.63 0.70
C GLN A 8 12.51 0.91 -0.62
N HIS A 9 12.04 -0.33 -0.77
CA HIS A 9 12.42 -1.17 -1.91
C HIS A 9 11.34 -1.29 -2.99
N ASN A 10 10.07 -1.02 -2.66
CA ASN A 10 8.97 -1.26 -3.59
C ASN A 10 8.46 0.04 -4.22
N LYS A 11 8.67 0.18 -5.54
CA LYS A 11 8.31 1.40 -6.30
C LYS A 11 6.82 1.76 -6.21
N ALA A 12 5.91 0.77 -6.21
CA ALA A 12 4.49 1.02 -6.08
C ALA A 12 4.12 1.56 -4.68
N ILE A 13 4.76 1.02 -3.63
CA ILE A 13 4.54 1.45 -2.25
C ILE A 13 5.19 2.81 -1.98
N MET A 14 6.32 3.12 -2.61
CA MET A 14 6.94 4.44 -2.56
C MET A 14 6.02 5.53 -3.15
N ALA A 15 5.45 5.29 -4.33
CA ALA A 15 4.50 6.23 -4.94
C ALA A 15 3.27 6.48 -4.06
N MET A 16 2.75 5.42 -3.41
CA MET A 16 1.67 5.52 -2.43
C MET A 16 2.09 6.35 -1.20
N LYS A 17 3.28 6.09 -0.64
CA LYS A 17 3.84 6.87 0.48
C LYS A 17 3.89 8.36 0.14
N ASP A 18 4.38 8.72 -1.03
CA ASP A 18 4.54 10.12 -1.42
C ASP A 18 3.18 10.81 -1.55
N ARG A 19 2.17 10.12 -2.11
CA ARG A 19 0.77 10.58 -2.12
C ARG A 19 0.21 10.78 -0.71
N LEU A 20 0.37 9.80 0.18
CA LEU A 20 -0.16 9.88 1.55
C LEU A 20 0.55 10.97 2.38
N LYS A 21 1.85 11.16 2.16
CA LYS A 21 2.64 12.21 2.78
C LYS A 21 2.21 13.59 2.29
N ALA A 22 1.97 13.76 0.99
CA ALA A 22 1.41 14.99 0.42
C ALA A 22 0.01 15.31 0.99
N ASN A 23 -0.78 14.28 1.31
CA ASN A 23 -2.08 14.41 1.99
C ASN A 23 -1.98 14.62 3.52
N GLY A 24 -0.77 14.81 4.09
CA GLY A 24 -0.58 15.10 5.50
C GLY A 24 -0.88 13.94 6.46
N LYS A 25 -0.90 12.69 5.99
CA LYS A 25 -1.18 11.52 6.85
C LYS A 25 0.01 11.17 7.75
N ALA A 26 -0.28 10.64 8.94
CA ALA A 26 0.75 10.34 9.93
C ALA A 26 1.67 9.18 9.48
N PRO A 27 2.96 9.17 9.86
CA PRO A 27 3.91 8.13 9.45
C PRO A 27 3.49 6.69 9.80
N LYS A 28 2.79 6.52 10.94
CA LYS A 28 2.24 5.21 11.35
C LYS A 28 1.13 4.75 10.41
N GLN A 29 0.25 5.64 9.96
CA GLN A 29 -0.81 5.32 9.01
C GLN A 29 -0.23 4.90 7.65
N ILE A 30 0.85 5.55 7.21
CA ILE A 30 1.57 5.18 5.98
C ILE A 30 2.16 3.76 6.10
N THR A 31 2.74 3.44 7.25
CA THR A 31 3.28 2.09 7.50
C THR A 31 2.19 1.03 7.51
N CYS A 32 1.03 1.31 8.12
CA CYS A 32 -0.13 0.42 8.09
C CYS A 32 -0.69 0.21 6.68
N ALA A 33 -0.79 1.28 5.88
CA ALA A 33 -1.20 1.20 4.48
C ALA A 33 -0.23 0.35 3.65
N ALA A 34 1.09 0.50 3.87
CA ALA A 34 2.11 -0.33 3.24
C ALA A 34 1.94 -1.82 3.55
N MET A 35 1.74 -2.18 4.83
CA MET A 35 1.53 -3.57 5.24
C MET A 35 0.29 -4.19 4.59
N ARG A 36 -0.83 -3.44 4.54
CA ARG A 36 -2.04 -3.91 3.88
C ARG A 36 -1.85 -4.12 2.38
N LYS A 37 -1.12 -3.22 1.71
CA LYS A 37 -0.80 -3.36 0.28
C LYS A 37 0.05 -4.60 -0.01
N LEU A 38 1.00 -4.93 0.87
CA LEU A 38 1.78 -6.17 0.75
C LEU A 38 0.92 -7.43 0.81
N LEU A 39 -0.05 -7.49 1.74
CA LEU A 39 -0.97 -8.64 1.83
C LEU A 39 -1.77 -8.82 0.54
N HIS A 40 -2.20 -7.73 -0.09
CA HIS A 40 -2.87 -7.78 -1.38
C HIS A 40 -1.96 -8.26 -2.51
N PHE A 41 -0.66 -7.93 -2.50
CA PHE A 41 0.29 -8.48 -3.46
C PHE A 41 0.45 -10.00 -3.28
N VAL A 42 0.64 -10.47 -2.05
CA VAL A 42 0.75 -11.90 -1.77
C VAL A 42 -0.52 -12.64 -2.21
N TYR A 43 -1.69 -12.11 -1.85
CA TYR A 43 -2.97 -12.70 -2.27
C TYR A 43 -3.15 -12.69 -3.79
N GLY A 44 -2.77 -11.61 -4.47
CA GLY A 44 -2.84 -11.49 -5.92
C GLY A 44 -1.96 -12.51 -6.65
N VAL A 45 -0.73 -12.73 -6.17
CA VAL A 45 0.19 -13.76 -6.68
C VAL A 45 -0.39 -15.15 -6.48
N LEU A 46 -0.86 -15.45 -5.27
CA LEU A 46 -1.43 -16.77 -4.96
C LEU A 46 -2.70 -17.07 -5.78
N LYS A 47 -3.53 -16.05 -6.03
CA LYS A 47 -4.78 -16.20 -6.78
C LYS A 47 -4.57 -16.30 -8.30
N SER A 48 -3.63 -15.53 -8.85
CA SER A 48 -3.38 -15.47 -10.30
C SER A 48 -2.37 -16.51 -10.77
N GLY A 49 -1.54 -17.05 -9.86
CA GLY A 49 -0.41 -17.92 -10.19
C GLY A 49 0.72 -17.20 -10.94
N GLN A 50 0.61 -15.88 -11.14
CA GLN A 50 1.61 -15.09 -11.83
C GLN A 50 2.62 -14.51 -10.82
N PRO A 51 3.91 -14.51 -11.15
CA PRO A 51 4.93 -13.92 -10.28
C PRO A 51 4.67 -12.42 -10.08
N TYR A 52 5.09 -11.92 -8.92
CA TYR A 52 4.97 -10.50 -8.60
C TYR A 52 5.82 -9.64 -9.56
N ASP A 53 5.18 -8.76 -10.31
CA ASP A 53 5.86 -7.74 -11.11
C ASP A 53 5.89 -6.38 -10.36
N PRO A 54 7.08 -5.89 -9.96
CA PRO A 54 7.23 -4.62 -9.24
C PRO A 54 6.86 -3.38 -10.06
N ASN A 55 6.73 -3.49 -11.38
CA ASN A 55 6.31 -2.39 -12.25
C ASN A 55 4.80 -2.39 -12.53
N LEU A 56 4.09 -3.44 -12.13
CA LEU A 56 2.65 -3.55 -12.35
C LEU A 56 1.90 -2.56 -11.44
N ARG A 57 1.59 -1.39 -12.02
CA ARG A 57 0.74 -0.37 -11.41
C ARG A 57 -0.71 -0.86 -11.51
N LEU A 58 -1.17 -1.58 -10.49
CA LEU A 58 -2.51 -2.16 -10.51
C LEU A 58 -3.57 -1.06 -10.72
N PRO A 59 -4.59 -1.27 -11.58
CA PRO A 59 -5.68 -0.32 -11.83
C PRO A 59 -6.59 -0.08 -10.60
N GLY A 60 -6.34 -0.77 -9.49
CA GLY A 60 -7.09 -0.71 -8.23
C GLY A 60 -6.57 0.28 -7.18
N GLU A 61 -5.89 1.38 -7.56
CA GLU A 61 -5.71 2.52 -6.63
C GLU A 61 -7.08 3.13 -6.19
N VAL A 62 -8.19 2.62 -6.73
CA VAL A 62 -9.57 3.00 -6.41
C VAL A 62 -10.09 2.41 -5.08
N GLN A 63 -9.39 1.46 -4.42
CA GLN A 63 -9.80 1.01 -3.08
C GLN A 63 -9.51 2.03 -1.94
N ASP A 64 -9.02 3.22 -2.26
CA ASP A 64 -8.87 4.34 -1.30
C ASP A 64 -10.23 4.81 -0.69
N GLY A 65 -11.37 4.38 -1.26
CA GLY A 65 -12.71 4.68 -0.73
C GLY A 65 -13.04 4.03 0.62
N ILE A 66 -12.57 2.80 0.87
CA ILE A 66 -12.78 2.11 2.17
C ILE A 66 -11.75 2.60 3.21
N TYR A 67 -10.56 3.01 2.77
CA TYR A 67 -9.48 3.42 3.66
C TYR A 67 -9.52 4.89 4.09
N ARG A 68 -10.21 5.77 3.37
CA ARG A 68 -10.52 7.13 3.86
C ARG A 68 -11.32 7.06 5.17
N GLY A 69 -12.32 6.18 5.21
CA GLY A 69 -13.13 5.95 6.42
C GLY A 69 -12.43 5.17 7.54
N LEU A 70 -11.36 4.42 7.27
CA LEU A 70 -10.61 3.69 8.30
C LEU A 70 -9.40 4.48 8.84
N LEU A 71 -8.74 5.29 8.00
CA LEU A 71 -7.65 6.17 8.45
C LEU A 71 -8.16 7.25 9.40
N ASP A 72 -9.37 7.78 9.17
CA ASP A 72 -9.97 8.80 10.02
C ASP A 72 -10.69 8.21 11.26
N LYS A 73 -10.87 6.87 11.33
CA LYS A 73 -11.49 6.18 12.48
C LYS A 73 -10.48 5.52 13.44
N CYS A 74 -9.22 5.38 13.04
CA CYS A 74 -8.15 4.83 13.88
C CYS A 74 -7.26 5.92 14.52
N LEU A 75 -7.67 7.19 14.46
CA LEU A 75 -7.06 8.32 15.17
C LEU A 75 -8.14 9.11 15.89
#